data_AF-A0A3R9C4R8-F1
#
_entry.id   AF-A0A3R9C4R8-F1
#
_cell.length_a   1.000
_cell.length_b   1.000
_cell.length_c   1.000
_cell.angle_alpha   90.00
_cell.angle_beta   90.00
_cell.angle_gamma   90.00
#
_symmetry.space_group_name_H-M   'P 1'
#
loop_
_entity.id
_entity.type
_entity.pdbx_description
1 polymer ?
#
loop_
_entity_poly.entity_id
_entity_poly.type
_entity_poly.pdbx_seq_one_letter_code
_entity_poly.pdbx_strand_id
1 'polypeptide(L)' 'MTTGQWYHVAVDHDATGKVRVYIDGVMRASSTPANSAIGDYAGALGIGAQNSGGTVDMNG' A
#
# COMPACT_ATOMS: atom_id res chain seq x y z
N MET A 1 -4.12 -16.94 -3.20
CA MET A 1 -4.82 -16.42 -2.00
C MET A 1 -6.24 -16.95 -2.04
N THR A 2 -6.85 -17.11 -0.87
CA THR A 2 -8.23 -17.61 -0.73
C THR A 2 -9.10 -16.55 -0.08
N THR A 3 -10.27 -16.30 -0.65
CA THR A 3 -11.24 -15.33 -0.11
C THR A 3 -11.76 -15.78 1.25
N GLY A 4 -11.99 -14.83 2.17
CA GLY A 4 -12.50 -15.11 3.52
C GLY A 4 -11.44 -15.56 4.53
N GLN A 5 -10.18 -15.68 4.12
CA GLN A 5 -9.05 -15.96 5.01
C GLN A 5 -8.33 -14.65 5.39
N TRP A 6 -7.97 -14.52 6.68
CA TRP A 6 -7.13 -13.43 7.16
C TRP A 6 -5.66 -13.63 6.75
N TYR A 7 -5.03 -12.53 6.33
CA TYR A 7 -3.61 -12.46 6.03
C TYR A 7 -3.04 -11.18 6.66
N HIS A 8 -1.81 -11.24 7.17
CA HIS A 8 -1.10 -10.04 7.61
C HIS A 8 -0.33 -9.45 6.42
N VAL A 9 -0.60 -8.19 6.09
CA VAL A 9 0.06 -7.49 4.96
C VAL A 9 0.84 -6.31 5.50
N ALA A 10 2.09 -6.19 5.07
CA ALA A 10 2.95 -5.05 5.38
C ALA A 10 3.63 -4.54 4.10
N VAL A 11 3.88 -3.24 4.07
CA VAL A 11 4.66 -2.56 3.03
C VAL A 11 5.65 -1.63 3.71
N ASP A 12 6.89 -1.61 3.23
CA ASP A 12 7.89 -0.64 3.66
C ASP A 12 8.53 0.08 2.46
N HIS A 13 9.09 1.26 2.73
CA HIS A 13 9.91 2.03 1.82
C HIS A 13 11.18 2.47 2.54
N ASP A 14 12.33 2.51 1.86
CA ASP A 14 13.55 3.07 2.43
C ASP A 14 14.07 4.30 1.67
N ALA A 15 15.11 4.91 2.21
CA ALA A 15 15.71 6.14 1.69
C ALA A 15 16.29 5.99 0.27
N THR A 16 16.45 4.77 -0.25
CA THR A 16 16.91 4.52 -1.63
C THR A 16 15.77 4.43 -2.63
N GLY A 17 14.52 4.57 -2.17
CA GLY A 17 13.31 4.38 -3.00
C GLY A 17 12.94 2.90 -3.19
N LYS A 18 13.55 1.98 -2.43
CA LYS A 18 13.18 0.57 -2.45
C LYS A 18 11.83 0.40 -1.76
N VAL A 19 10.88 -0.24 -2.45
CA VAL A 19 9.58 -0.63 -1.91
C VAL A 19 9.51 -2.15 -1.78
N ARG A 20 8.98 -2.64 -0.67
CA ARG A 20 8.87 -4.08 -0.36
C ARG A 20 7.48 -4.43 0.14
N VAL A 21 6.94 -5.56 -0.31
CA VAL A 21 5.63 -6.07 0.08
C VAL A 21 5.78 -7.43 0.74
N TYR A 22 5.10 -7.62 1.88
CA TYR A 22 5.15 -8.84 2.68
C TYR A 22 3.75 -9.37 2.93
N ILE A 23 3.61 -10.70 2.90
CA ILE A 23 2.40 -11.43 3.27
C ILE A 23 2.79 -12.49 4.28
N ASP A 24 2.17 -12.43 5.47
CA ASP A 24 2.48 -13.26 6.64
C ASP A 24 3.96 -13.23 7.02
N GLY A 25 4.55 -12.02 6.96
CA GLY A 25 5.96 -11.78 7.29
C GLY A 25 6.96 -12.18 6.19
N VAL A 26 6.52 -12.88 5.14
CA VAL A 26 7.39 -13.30 4.03
C VAL A 26 7.35 -12.25 2.91
N MET A 27 8.51 -11.76 2.48
CA MET A 27 8.62 -10.83 1.35
C MET A 27 8.14 -11.52 0.07
N ARG A 28 7.16 -10.92 -0.61
CA ARG A 28 6.58 -11.44 -1.85
C ARG A 28 7.03 -10.67 -3.09
N ALA A 29 7.33 -9.38 -2.94
CA ALA A 29 7.78 -8.54 -4.03
C ALA A 29 8.65 -7.39 -3.53
N SER A 30 9.54 -6.91 -4.40
CA SER A 30 10.29 -5.68 -4.15
C SER A 30 10.70 -5.00 -5.46
N SER A 31 10.80 -3.68 -5.46
CA SER A 31 11.26 -2.90 -6.61
C SER A 31 11.87 -1.57 -6.16
N THR A 32 12.62 -0.91 -7.03
CA THR A 32 13.10 0.48 -6.84
C THR A 32 12.63 1.33 -8.02
N PRO A 33 11.32 1.68 -8.10
CA PRO A 33 10.81 2.49 -9.20
C PRO A 33 11.39 3.91 -9.20
N ALA A 34 11.56 4.51 -10.38
CA ALA A 34 12.02 5.89 -10.50
C ALA A 34 11.03 6.92 -9.89
N ASN A 35 9.75 6.55 -9.80
CA ASN A 35 8.68 7.36 -9.22
C ASN A 35 8.29 6.90 -7.79
N SER A 36 9.25 6.42 -7.02
CA SER A 36 9.03 5.88 -5.66
C SER A 36 8.95 6.93 -4.55
N ALA A 37 9.08 8.22 -4.89
CA ALA A 37 8.98 9.29 -3.91
C ALA A 37 7.58 9.31 -3.25
N ILE A 38 7.55 9.40 -1.92
CA ILE A 38 6.31 9.63 -1.18
C ILE A 38 5.96 11.11 -1.32
N GLY A 39 4.79 11.37 -1.91
CA GLY A 39 4.28 12.74 -2.04
C GLY A 39 3.92 13.33 -0.68
N ASP A 40 4.21 14.62 -0.53
CA ASP A 40 3.78 15.41 0.63
C ASP A 40 2.35 15.92 0.40
N TYR A 41 1.38 15.27 1.06
CA TYR A 41 -0.04 15.59 0.95
C TYR A 41 -0.58 15.97 2.32
N ALA A 42 -1.35 17.06 2.38
CA ALA A 42 -2.04 17.50 3.60
C ALA A 42 -3.42 16.82 3.82
N GLY A 43 -3.82 15.91 2.92
CA GLY A 43 -5.10 15.22 2.98
C GLY A 43 -5.15 14.15 4.08
N ALA A 44 -6.33 13.90 4.61
CA ALA A 44 -6.53 12.82 5.58
C ALA A 44 -6.34 11.44 4.94
N LEU A 45 -5.78 10.50 5.72
CA LEU A 45 -5.70 9.09 5.35
C LEU A 45 -7.06 8.42 5.53
N GLY A 46 -7.59 7.84 4.45
CA GLY A 46 -8.84 7.05 4.46
C GLY A 46 -8.59 5.57 4.27
N ILE A 47 -9.45 4.73 4.85
CA ILE A 47 -9.50 3.28 4.62
C ILE A 47 -10.78 2.98 3.84
N GLY A 48 -10.69 2.18 2.77
CA GLY A 48 -11.86 1.87 1.93
C GLY A 48 -12.22 2.94 0.90
N ALA A 49 -11.34 3.92 0.63
CA ALA A 49 -11.51 5.00 -0.34
C ALA A 49 -10.26 5.21 -1.23
N GLN A 50 -10.44 5.65 -2.48
CA GLN A 50 -9.34 5.88 -3.45
C GLN A 50 -8.70 7.30 -3.38
N ASN A 51 -9.34 8.31 -2.76
CA ASN A 51 -8.84 9.68 -2.63
C ASN A 51 -9.17 10.25 -1.23
N SER A 52 -8.50 11.32 -0.78
CA SER A 52 -8.82 12.08 0.47
C SER A 52 -10.22 12.74 0.51
N GLY A 53 -11.13 12.33 -0.38
CA GLY A 53 -12.52 12.74 -0.43
C GLY A 53 -13.49 11.63 -0.81
N GLY A 54 -13.07 10.35 -0.79
CA GLY A 54 -13.97 9.20 -0.91
C GLY A 54 -14.95 9.25 -2.07
N THR A 55 -14.47 9.40 -3.30
CA THR A 55 -15.37 9.44 -4.49
C THR A 55 -15.74 8.05 -5.01
N VAL A 56 -14.98 7.02 -4.61
CA VAL A 56 -15.29 5.62 -4.89
C VAL A 56 -15.03 4.83 -3.62
N ASP A 57 -16.07 4.14 -3.19
CA ASP A 57 -16.03 3.13 -2.16
C ASP A 57 -15.37 1.86 -2.75
N MET A 58 -14.57 1.15 -1.94
CA MET A 58 -13.85 -0.05 -2.42
C MET A 58 -14.75 -1.29 -2.53
N ASN A 59 -16.04 -1.18 -2.22
CA ASN A 59 -17.08 -2.11 -2.64
C ASN A 59 -17.50 -1.70 -4.05
N GLY A 60 -16.89 -2.33 -5.07
CA GLY A 60 -17.21 -2.05 -6.47
C GLY A 60 -18.71 -2.03 -6.80
#